data_AF-A0A1I3XR09-F1
#
_entry.id   AF-A0A1I3XR09-F1
#
_cell.length_a   1.000
_cell.length_b   1.000
_cell.length_c   1.000
_cell.angle_alpha   90.00
_cell.angle_beta   90.00
_cell.angle_gamma   90.00
#
_symmetry.space_group_name_H-M   'P 1'
#
loop_
_entity.id
_entity.type
_entity.pdbx_description
1 polymer ?
#
loop_
_entity_poly.entity_id
_entity_poly.type
_entity_poly.pdbx_seq_one_letter_code
_entity_poly.pdbx_strand_id
1 'polypeptide(L)'
;MSNWRHMMPTTEAYLLDKVLYRLHHNAEDLAAYNADKDAYLARYALPPRLAAMIGGNDVAGLYEAGVNPYLLRAHCIGVRIPEDVSLAALRSLMKEGDDKWLK
;
A
#
# COMPACT_ATOMS: atom_id res chain seq x y z
N MET A 1 -8.14 16.60 8.25
CA MET A 1 -6.90 15.83 8.44
C MET A 1 -6.48 15.35 7.08
N SER A 2 -5.41 15.90 6.52
CA SER A 2 -4.86 15.43 5.24
C SER A 2 -4.39 13.98 5.42
N ASN A 3 -4.75 13.06 4.51
CA ASN A 3 -3.84 11.94 4.25
C ASN A 3 -2.59 12.54 3.55
N TRP A 4 -1.52 11.78 3.42
CA TRP A 4 -0.25 12.34 2.92
C TRP A 4 -0.34 12.88 1.47
N ARG A 5 -1.40 12.55 0.69
CA ARG A 5 -1.59 12.98 -0.71
C ARG A 5 -2.84 13.85 -0.97
N HIS A 6 -3.82 13.83 -0.07
CA HIS A 6 -5.18 14.37 -0.21
C HIS A 6 -5.63 14.98 1.12
N MET A 7 -6.38 16.09 1.05
CA MET A 7 -6.89 16.81 2.23
C MET A 7 -7.82 15.98 3.13
N MET A 8 -8.44 14.93 2.60
CA MET A 8 -9.21 13.90 3.31
C MET A 8 -9.00 12.56 2.59
N PRO A 9 -8.99 11.42 3.31
CA PRO A 9 -8.92 10.10 2.68
C PRO A 9 -10.12 9.87 1.75
N THR A 10 -9.85 9.33 0.57
CA THR A 10 -10.91 8.81 -0.31
C THR A 10 -11.44 7.49 0.24
N THR A 11 -12.62 7.06 -0.19
CA THR A 11 -13.17 5.74 0.14
C THR A 11 -12.21 4.61 -0.26
N GLU A 12 -11.52 4.79 -1.39
CA GLU A 12 -10.58 3.80 -1.91
C GLU A 12 -9.29 3.73 -1.09
N ALA A 13 -8.73 4.88 -0.71
CA ALA A 13 -7.60 4.95 0.21
C ALA A 13 -7.95 4.27 1.54
N TYR A 14 -9.15 4.52 2.07
CA TYR A 14 -9.63 3.87 3.28
C TYR A 14 -9.73 2.34 3.14
N LEU A 15 -10.23 1.84 2.01
CA LEU A 15 -10.33 0.39 1.76
C LEU A 15 -8.93 -0.25 1.68
N LEU A 16 -8.00 0.36 0.95
CA LEU A 16 -6.62 -0.11 0.87
C LEU A 16 -5.94 -0.11 2.25
N ASP A 17 -6.06 0.98 2.99
CA ASP A 17 -5.52 1.11 4.35
C ASP A 17 -6.09 0.03 5.28
N LYS A 18 -7.40 -0.25 5.18
CA LYS A 18 -8.05 -1.31 5.96
C LYS A 18 -7.46 -2.68 5.65
N VAL A 19 -7.24 -3.01 4.38
CA VAL A 19 -6.64 -4.30 3.98
C VAL A 19 -5.21 -4.41 4.51
N LEU A 20 -4.37 -3.40 4.29
CA LEU A 20 -2.98 -3.43 4.75
C LEU A 20 -2.89 -3.48 6.28
N TYR A 21 -3.75 -2.74 6.99
CA TYR A 21 -3.81 -2.79 8.44
C TYR A 21 -4.12 -4.22 8.92
N ARG A 22 -5.20 -4.84 8.41
CA ARG A 22 -5.60 -6.20 8.80
C ARG A 22 -4.52 -7.21 8.49
N LEU A 23 -3.94 -7.13 7.30
CA LEU A 23 -2.92 -8.06 6.82
C LEU A 23 -1.71 -8.14 7.76
N HIS A 24 -1.26 -7.01 8.32
CA HIS A 24 -0.03 -6.96 9.14
C HIS A 24 -0.27 -6.87 10.65
N HIS A 25 -1.52 -6.78 11.09
CA HIS A 25 -1.87 -6.77 12.53
C HIS A 25 -2.55 -8.07 13.00
N ASN A 26 -2.91 -8.98 12.08
CA ASN A 26 -3.50 -10.26 12.41
C ASN A 26 -2.78 -11.40 11.66
N ALA A 27 -2.21 -12.33 12.42
CA ALA A 27 -1.47 -13.46 11.87
C ALA A 27 -2.33 -14.38 10.99
N GLU A 28 -3.62 -14.52 11.31
CA GLU A 28 -4.57 -15.31 10.50
C GLU A 28 -4.85 -14.65 9.15
N ASP A 29 -4.88 -13.32 9.12
CA ASP A 29 -5.09 -12.55 7.89
C ASP A 29 -3.89 -12.70 6.94
N LEU A 30 -2.65 -12.65 7.47
CA LEU A 30 -1.44 -12.92 6.69
C LEU A 30 -1.38 -14.36 6.17
N ALA A 31 -1.72 -15.34 7.01
CA ALA A 31 -1.75 -16.74 6.60
C ALA A 31 -2.78 -16.97 5.48
N ALA A 32 -3.99 -16.41 5.60
CA ALA A 32 -5.03 -16.51 4.59
C ALA A 32 -4.62 -15.83 3.28
N TYR A 33 -4.00 -14.64 3.34
CA TYR A 33 -3.48 -13.94 2.16
C TYR A 33 -2.39 -14.74 1.44
N ASN A 34 -1.46 -15.37 2.19
CA ASN A 34 -0.40 -16.18 1.61
C ASN A 34 -0.91 -17.49 1.01
N ALA A 35 -2.00 -18.06 1.56
CA ALA A 35 -2.62 -19.26 1.03
C ALA A 35 -3.38 -18.99 -0.28
N ASP A 36 -4.17 -17.91 -0.32
CA ASP A 36 -4.93 -17.50 -1.50
C ASP A 36 -5.21 -15.99 -1.46
N LYS A 37 -4.42 -15.22 -2.23
CA LYS A 37 -4.52 -13.76 -2.28
C LYS A 37 -5.86 -13.30 -2.84
N ASP A 38 -6.35 -13.94 -3.89
CA ASP A 38 -7.56 -13.50 -4.59
C ASP A 38 -8.79 -13.75 -3.72
N ALA A 39 -8.88 -14.93 -3.10
CA ALA A 39 -9.95 -15.25 -2.14
C ALA A 39 -9.89 -14.35 -0.90
N TYR A 40 -8.69 -13.97 -0.44
CA TYR A 40 -8.54 -13.03 0.67
C TYR A 40 -9.04 -11.63 0.31
N LEU A 41 -8.59 -11.09 -0.83
CA LEU A 41 -8.93 -9.74 -1.28
C LEU A 41 -10.42 -9.61 -1.65
N ALA A 42 -11.05 -10.69 -2.13
CA ALA A 42 -12.48 -10.73 -2.41
C ALA A 42 -13.37 -10.40 -1.19
N ARG A 43 -12.86 -10.58 0.04
CA ARG A 43 -13.57 -10.24 1.30
C ARG A 43 -13.84 -8.75 1.47
N TYR A 44 -13.09 -7.90 0.75
CA TYR A 44 -13.10 -6.45 0.96
C TYR A 44 -13.87 -5.66 -0.11
N ALA A 45 -14.51 -6.35 -1.06
CA ALA A 45 -15.25 -5.73 -2.16
C ALA A 45 -14.45 -4.62 -2.89
N LEU A 46 -13.15 -4.87 -3.08
CA LEU A 46 -12.26 -3.94 -3.77
C LEU A 46 -12.63 -3.85 -5.25
N PRO A 47 -12.59 -2.65 -5.87
CA PRO A 47 -12.50 -2.53 -7.32
C PRO A 47 -11.34 -3.39 -7.85
N PRO A 48 -11.49 -4.08 -8.99
CA PRO A 48 -10.46 -5.01 -9.49
C PRO A 48 -9.06 -4.41 -9.58
N ARG A 49 -8.95 -3.14 -9.97
CA ARG A 49 -7.66 -2.43 -10.05
C ARG A 49 -6.96 -2.28 -8.69
N LEU A 50 -7.70 -2.11 -7.59
CA LEU A 50 -7.12 -1.95 -6.25
C LEU A 50 -6.67 -3.30 -5.69
N ALA A 51 -7.44 -4.36 -5.96
CA ALA A 51 -7.03 -5.72 -5.64
C ALA A 51 -5.74 -6.09 -6.40
N ALA A 52 -5.63 -5.74 -7.68
CA ALA A 52 -4.42 -5.95 -8.48
C ALA A 52 -3.20 -5.19 -7.92
N MET A 53 -3.38 -3.95 -7.44
CA MET A 53 -2.29 -3.19 -6.79
C MET A 53 -1.75 -3.92 -5.55
N ILE A 54 -2.62 -4.44 -4.68
CA ILE A 54 -2.18 -5.19 -3.48
C ILE A 54 -1.57 -6.54 -3.88
N GLY A 55 -2.26 -7.32 -4.72
CA GLY A 55 -1.82 -8.66 -5.10
C GLY A 55 -0.47 -8.67 -5.85
N GLY A 56 -0.28 -7.64 -6.68
CA GLY A 56 0.93 -7.38 -7.46
C GLY A 56 2.01 -6.56 -6.75
N ASN A 57 1.79 -6.16 -5.49
CA ASN A 57 2.73 -5.35 -4.71
C ASN A 57 3.14 -4.04 -5.42
N ASP A 58 2.19 -3.35 -6.06
CA ASP A 58 2.42 -2.09 -6.77
C ASP A 58 2.63 -0.93 -5.78
N VAL A 59 3.86 -0.78 -5.27
CA VAL A 59 4.21 0.21 -4.26
C VAL A 59 3.89 1.64 -4.72
N ALA A 60 4.23 1.97 -5.97
CA ALA A 60 3.98 3.30 -6.53
C ALA A 60 2.48 3.54 -6.69
N GLY A 61 1.73 2.60 -7.26
CA GLY A 61 0.28 2.72 -7.42
C GLY A 61 -0.47 2.80 -6.10
N LEU A 62 -0.09 2.01 -5.09
CA LEU A 62 -0.65 2.09 -3.73
C LEU A 62 -0.39 3.47 -3.11
N TYR A 63 0.81 4.01 -3.28
CA TYR A 63 1.12 5.36 -2.89
C TYR A 63 0.21 6.35 -3.66
N GLU A 64 0.17 6.35 -4.98
CA GLU A 64 -0.69 7.29 -5.72
C GLU A 64 -2.19 7.19 -5.38
N ALA A 65 -2.68 6.00 -4.99
CA ALA A 65 -4.04 5.75 -4.52
C ALA A 65 -4.33 6.30 -3.11
N GLY A 66 -3.33 6.85 -2.42
CA GLY A 66 -3.48 7.56 -1.14
C GLY A 66 -3.27 6.69 0.11
N VAL A 67 -2.70 5.49 -0.02
CA VAL A 67 -2.40 4.57 1.10
C VAL A 67 -1.45 5.20 2.09
N ASN A 68 -1.74 5.16 3.39
CA ASN A 68 -0.87 5.68 4.44
C ASN A 68 0.58 5.13 4.32
N PRO A 69 1.63 5.97 4.32
CA PRO A 69 3.01 5.51 4.06
C PRO A 69 3.53 4.55 5.15
N TYR A 70 3.02 4.65 6.37
CA TYR A 70 3.36 3.71 7.45
C TYR A 70 2.78 2.32 7.19
N LEU A 71 1.53 2.24 6.71
CA LEU A 71 0.90 0.98 6.33
C LEU A 71 1.56 0.39 5.08
N LEU A 72 1.89 1.24 4.10
CA LEU A 72 2.62 0.83 2.91
C LEU A 72 4.00 0.26 3.27
N ARG A 73 4.74 0.93 4.19
CA ARG A 73 6.04 0.43 4.65
C ARG A 73 5.90 -0.91 5.38
N ALA A 74 4.93 -1.04 6.28
CA ALA A 74 4.64 -2.31 6.95
C ALA A 74 4.33 -3.41 5.93
N HIS A 75 3.59 -3.09 4.86
CA HIS A 75 3.30 -4.04 3.79
C HIS A 75 4.53 -4.48 3.01
N CYS A 76 5.39 -3.55 2.60
CA CYS A 76 6.65 -3.89 1.95
C CYS A 76 7.49 -4.85 2.81
N ILE A 77 7.56 -4.61 4.13
CA ILE A 77 8.27 -5.50 5.07
C ILE A 77 7.58 -6.86 5.16
N GLY A 78 6.26 -6.88 5.37
CA GLY A 78 5.50 -8.11 5.58
C GLY A 78 5.50 -9.05 4.38
N VAL A 79 5.51 -8.51 3.15
CA VAL A 79 5.61 -9.29 1.90
C VAL A 79 7.04 -9.39 1.35
N ARG A 80 8.04 -8.96 2.14
CA ARG A 80 9.48 -9.06 1.84
C ARG A 80 9.92 -8.38 0.53
N ILE A 81 9.33 -7.23 0.22
CA ILE A 81 9.84 -6.35 -0.85
C ILE A 81 11.16 -5.76 -0.37
N PRO A 82 12.27 -5.91 -1.12
CA PRO A 82 13.55 -5.28 -0.78
C PRO A 82 13.40 -3.76 -0.60
N GLU A 83 14.12 -3.20 0.37
CA GLU A 83 13.99 -1.78 0.71
C GLU A 83 14.35 -0.87 -0.47
N ASP A 84 15.44 -1.16 -1.17
CA ASP A 84 15.89 -0.46 -2.37
C ASP A 84 14.83 -0.46 -3.48
N VAL A 85 14.13 -1.58 -3.68
CA VAL A 85 13.02 -1.69 -4.64
C VAL A 85 11.85 -0.79 -4.23
N SER A 86 11.43 -0.84 -2.96
CA SER A 86 10.33 0.01 -2.47
C SER A 86 10.68 1.50 -2.50
N LEU A 87 11.93 1.86 -2.18
CA LEU A 87 12.41 3.25 -2.26
C LEU A 87 12.52 3.71 -3.71
N ALA A 88 12.98 2.87 -4.64
CA ALA A 88 13.04 3.21 -6.06
C ALA A 88 11.64 3.51 -6.62
N ALA A 89 10.62 2.71 -6.26
CA ALA A 89 9.24 2.92 -6.67
C ALA A 89 8.65 4.24 -6.12
N LEU A 90 8.99 4.62 -4.88
CA LEU A 90 8.56 5.92 -4.33
C LEU A 90 9.32 7.09 -4.97
N ARG A 91 10.63 6.92 -5.21
CA ARG A 91 11.47 7.93 -5.86
C ARG A 91 11.07 8.19 -7.30
N SER A 92 10.55 7.20 -8.03
CA SER A 92 10.06 7.41 -9.40
C SER A 92 8.85 8.35 -9.47
N LEU A 93 8.19 8.63 -8.35
CA LEU A 93 7.08 9.58 -8.24
C LEU A 93 7.52 10.99 -7.83
N MET A 94 8.76 11.14 -7.37
CA MET A 94 9.32 12.44 -6.98
C MET A 94 9.59 13.28 -8.22
N LYS A 95 9.27 14.57 -8.16
CA LYS A 95 9.68 15.56 -9.16
C LYS A 95 11.03 16.14 -8.75
N GLU A 96 11.74 16.67 -9.74
CA GLU A 96 13.02 17.36 -9.51
C GLU A 96 12.81 18.50 -8.49
N GLY A 97 13.56 18.45 -7.38
CA GLY A 97 13.49 19.44 -6.29
C GLY A 97 12.58 19.07 -5.10
N ASP A 98 11.88 17.94 -5.12
CA ASP A 98 11.11 17.45 -3.96
C ASP A 98 12.02 17.01 -2.78
N ASP A 99 13.27 16.68 -3.07
CA ASP A 99 14.31 16.24 -2.14
C ASP A 99 15.17 17.38 -1.56
N LYS A 100 14.89 18.64 -1.93
CA LYS A 100 15.69 19.79 -1.47
C LYS A 100 15.77 19.95 0.06
N TRP A 101 14.86 19.31 0.79
CA TRP A 101 14.79 19.30 2.26
C TRP A 101 15.51 18.11 2.90
N LEU A 102 16.08 17.19 2.10
CA LEU A 102 16.83 16.02 2.56
C LEU A 102 18.36 16.28 2.65
N LYS A 103 18.80 17.52 2.43
CA LYS A 103 20.20 17.96 2.56
C LYS A 103 20.54 18.41 3.97
#